data_AF-D3S1A2-F1
#
_entry.id   AF-D3S1A2-F1
#
_cell.length_a   1.000
_cell.length_b   1.000
_cell.length_c   1.000
_cell.angle_alpha   90.00
_cell.angle_beta   90.00
_cell.angle_gamma   90.00
#
_symmetry.space_group_name_H-M   'P 1'
#
loop_
_entity.id
_entity.type
_entity.pdbx_description
1 polymer ?
#
loop_
_entity_poly.entity_id
_entity_poly.type
_entity_poly.pdbx_seq_one_letter_code
_entity_poly.pdbx_strand_id
1 'polypeptide(L)'
;MRKFLPLMLLLLIGVALAAEQITSENFSEPIIEPKLKDFYLPGDEVSFNLTIQPKTDDDAKKIDGRYYEFNTSLDNPEITVKVVYGGTGAIRYFSGKDYVKADVKDWEDGVVEIKVEVFGKVPAVEERIAEIYALYIDIQDAEENAVEPVKIKVVNVQAFESFINELKSKLNSLKAKANELEEKGVYVVSAKEKLKDAENYLSDGENYFKNDEYIQANESLAKAESYSLEAEKLLIKSELEFKKSRLEEKLGDFLYKMDEADVIITKLKGEGVSTLNYEIRLEDFKRAYSELNQKLTAAGDYIDKELFDEAERVLEEVEKTLNEKLSELDEMIAEMQGLIKEETPTPTPTLTPEKKESPFKPIGEAFNKLSSYVSENRDTILLYLGGGVAVAVIAVVGYKGLKGYMRRRRFDELK
;
A
#
# COMPACT_ATOMS: atom_id res chain seq x y z
N MET A 1 66.67 15.93 40.06
CA MET A 1 67.66 15.21 39.22
C MET A 1 66.92 14.16 38.42
N ARG A 2 67.09 14.22 37.10
CA ARG A 2 66.55 13.30 36.08
C ARG A 2 66.85 11.83 36.39
N LYS A 3 65.83 10.97 36.30
CA LYS A 3 65.84 9.60 35.72
C LYS A 3 64.39 9.30 35.31
N PHE A 4 63.96 9.60 34.09
CA PHE A 4 63.98 8.72 32.90
C PHE A 4 63.47 7.29 33.17
N LEU A 5 62.30 6.96 32.58
CA LEU A 5 61.80 5.64 32.10
C LEU A 5 61.96 4.42 33.05
N PRO A 6 60.89 3.64 33.34
CA PRO A 6 60.09 3.01 32.28
C PRO A 6 58.59 2.97 32.56
N LEU A 7 57.84 3.93 32.01
CA LEU A 7 56.40 3.80 31.76
C LEU A 7 56.14 3.36 30.29
N MET A 8 57.16 2.81 29.63
CA MET A 8 57.17 2.46 28.21
C MET A 8 57.78 1.06 28.01
N LEU A 9 57.41 0.10 28.88
CA LEU A 9 57.75 -1.32 28.71
C LEU A 9 56.65 -2.27 29.23
N LEU A 10 55.41 -1.76 29.34
CA LEU A 10 54.21 -2.54 29.65
C LEU A 10 53.11 -2.32 28.60
N LEU A 11 53.54 -1.90 27.40
CA LEU A 11 52.75 -1.76 26.18
C LEU A 11 53.29 -2.66 25.05
N LEU A 12 54.00 -3.73 25.43
CA LEU A 12 54.68 -4.67 24.53
C LEU A 12 54.41 -6.16 24.85
N ILE A 13 53.41 -6.46 25.69
CA ILE A 13 52.92 -7.83 25.88
C ILE A 13 51.40 -7.81 25.67
N GLY A 14 51.09 -7.50 24.43
CA GLY A 14 49.78 -7.58 23.81
C GLY A 14 49.98 -7.59 22.30
N VAL A 15 51.07 -8.21 21.83
CA VAL A 15 51.02 -8.85 20.51
C VAL A 15 50.03 -9.98 20.72
N ALA A 16 48.74 -9.64 20.67
CA ALA A 16 47.81 -10.55 20.06
C ALA A 16 48.51 -10.93 18.76
N LEU A 17 48.94 -12.19 18.67
CA LEU A 17 49.08 -12.82 17.38
C LEU A 17 47.72 -12.57 16.74
N ALA A 18 47.60 -11.49 15.96
CA ALA A 18 46.51 -11.32 15.06
C ALA A 18 46.69 -12.52 14.15
N ALA A 19 45.94 -13.60 14.45
CA ALA A 19 45.82 -14.72 13.55
C ALA A 19 45.53 -14.07 12.21
N GLU A 20 46.46 -14.24 11.26
CA GLU A 20 46.41 -13.52 10.01
C GLU A 20 45.09 -13.90 9.35
N GLN A 21 44.14 -12.97 9.33
CA GLN A 21 42.80 -13.27 8.86
C GLN A 21 42.87 -13.49 7.35
N ILE A 22 42.36 -14.63 6.88
CA ILE A 22 42.26 -14.88 5.44
C ILE A 22 41.09 -14.08 4.88
N THR A 23 41.29 -13.49 3.72
CA THR A 23 40.23 -12.86 2.93
C THR A 23 40.14 -13.50 1.54
N SER A 24 39.10 -13.13 0.80
CA SER A 24 38.90 -13.46 -0.61
C SER A 24 40.11 -13.14 -1.49
N GLU A 25 40.93 -12.15 -1.12
CA GLU A 25 42.16 -11.79 -1.84
C GLU A 25 43.27 -12.85 -1.75
N ASN A 26 43.22 -13.78 -0.80
CA ASN A 26 44.19 -14.87 -0.71
C ASN A 26 43.88 -16.01 -1.68
N PHE A 27 42.67 -16.05 -2.25
CA PHE A 27 42.23 -17.08 -3.18
C PHE A 27 42.27 -16.60 -4.63
N SER A 28 42.59 -17.52 -5.54
CA SER A 28 42.28 -17.35 -6.96
C SER A 28 40.77 -17.48 -7.17
N GLU A 29 40.26 -16.94 -8.29
CA GLU A 29 38.85 -17.10 -8.66
C GLU A 29 38.48 -18.60 -8.71
N PRO A 30 37.49 -19.07 -7.91
CA PRO A 30 37.17 -20.48 -7.85
C PRO A 30 36.67 -21.01 -9.20
N ILE A 31 37.11 -22.20 -9.57
CA ILE A 31 36.73 -22.83 -10.84
C ILE A 31 35.61 -23.85 -10.58
N ILE A 32 34.46 -23.68 -11.23
CA ILE A 32 33.29 -24.57 -11.12
C ILE A 32 33.10 -25.32 -12.44
N GLU A 33 33.17 -26.66 -12.39
CA GLU A 33 33.01 -27.52 -13.56
C GLU A 33 32.06 -28.71 -13.31
N PRO A 34 31.07 -28.97 -14.19
CA PRO A 34 30.71 -28.19 -15.37
C PRO A 34 30.02 -26.87 -14.99
N LYS A 35 29.84 -25.98 -15.99
CA LYS A 35 29.01 -24.78 -15.81
C LYS A 35 27.59 -25.22 -15.41
N LEU A 36 27.11 -24.68 -14.29
CA LEU A 36 25.75 -24.94 -13.79
C LEU A 36 24.69 -24.32 -14.72
N LYS A 37 23.51 -24.94 -14.75
CA LYS A 37 22.34 -24.41 -15.46
C LYS A 37 21.86 -23.10 -14.82
N ASP A 38 21.14 -22.30 -15.60
CA ASP A 38 20.54 -21.05 -15.11
C ASP A 38 19.46 -21.29 -14.05
N PHE A 39 18.80 -22.45 -14.09
CA PHE A 39 17.84 -22.92 -13.08
C PHE A 39 17.75 -24.45 -13.05
N TYR A 40 17.13 -24.97 -11.99
CA TYR A 40 16.84 -26.38 -11.77
C TYR A 40 15.41 -26.60 -11.28
N LEU A 41 14.86 -27.79 -11.56
CA LEU A 41 13.60 -28.25 -11.00
C LEU A 41 13.85 -29.12 -9.75
N PRO A 42 12.92 -29.16 -8.78
CA PRO A 42 12.98 -30.10 -7.67
C PRO A 42 13.17 -31.55 -8.15
N GLY A 43 14.14 -32.24 -7.56
CA GLY A 43 14.52 -33.60 -7.92
C GLY A 43 15.58 -33.70 -9.02
N ASP A 44 15.91 -32.61 -9.72
CA ASP A 44 17.04 -32.59 -10.67
C ASP A 44 18.34 -32.96 -9.96
N GLU A 45 19.19 -33.73 -10.65
CA GLU A 45 20.52 -34.05 -10.17
C GLU A 45 21.48 -32.88 -10.43
N VAL A 46 22.24 -32.53 -9.41
CA VAL A 46 23.30 -31.52 -9.46
C VAL A 46 24.61 -32.22 -9.13
N SER A 47 25.59 -32.05 -10.02
CA SER A 47 26.94 -32.56 -9.84
C SER A 47 27.94 -31.55 -10.37
N PHE A 48 28.88 -31.13 -9.53
CA PHE A 48 29.94 -30.21 -9.92
C PHE A 48 31.19 -30.38 -9.05
N ASN A 49 32.30 -29.91 -9.60
CA ASN A 49 33.58 -29.79 -8.92
C ASN A 49 33.88 -28.30 -8.72
N LEU A 50 34.22 -27.92 -7.49
CA LEU A 50 34.78 -26.62 -7.15
C LEU A 50 36.28 -26.81 -6.90
N THR A 51 37.12 -26.04 -7.59
CA THR A 51 38.56 -25.98 -7.33
C THR A 51 38.91 -24.64 -6.69
N ILE A 52 39.42 -24.69 -5.46
CA ILE A 52 39.91 -23.54 -4.68
C ILE A 52 41.43 -23.58 -4.73
N GLN A 53 42.04 -22.47 -5.12
CA GLN A 53 43.50 -22.34 -5.23
C GLN A 53 43.97 -21.07 -4.52
N PRO A 54 45.18 -21.08 -3.94
CA PRO A 54 45.80 -19.85 -3.49
C PRO A 54 46.06 -18.91 -4.66
N LYS A 55 46.13 -17.61 -4.39
CA LYS A 55 46.51 -16.61 -5.40
C LYS A 55 48.01 -16.57 -5.64
N THR A 56 48.80 -16.83 -4.59
CA THR A 56 50.27 -16.86 -4.62
C THR A 56 50.83 -17.97 -3.72
N ASP A 57 52.11 -18.28 -3.86
CA ASP A 57 52.80 -19.25 -2.99
C ASP A 57 52.81 -18.84 -1.50
N ASP A 58 52.79 -17.54 -1.21
CA ASP A 58 52.68 -17.03 0.16
C ASP A 58 51.26 -17.26 0.71
N ASP A 59 50.23 -17.12 -0.13
CA ASP A 59 48.84 -17.39 0.27
C ASP A 59 48.59 -18.89 0.49
N ALA A 60 49.30 -19.76 -0.23
CA ALA A 60 49.24 -21.22 -0.06
C ALA A 60 49.53 -21.64 1.39
N LYS A 61 50.45 -20.94 2.05
CA LYS A 61 50.83 -21.15 3.46
C LYS A 61 49.91 -20.45 4.45
N LYS A 62 49.13 -19.47 4.01
CA LYS A 62 48.13 -18.81 4.88
C LYS A 62 46.86 -19.65 4.96
N ILE A 63 46.47 -20.23 3.82
CA ILE A 63 45.29 -21.08 3.58
C ILE A 63 45.38 -22.41 4.32
N ASP A 64 46.59 -22.87 4.63
CA ASP A 64 46.82 -24.08 5.42
C ASP A 64 46.53 -23.90 6.92
N GLY A 65 46.71 -24.96 7.70
CA GLY A 65 46.61 -24.91 9.17
C GLY A 65 45.21 -24.60 9.74
N ARG A 66 44.15 -24.75 8.94
CA ARG A 66 42.78 -24.30 9.26
C ARG A 66 41.74 -25.38 9.05
N TYR A 67 40.59 -25.21 9.71
CA TYR A 67 39.40 -25.99 9.40
C TYR A 67 38.59 -25.34 8.29
N TYR A 68 38.12 -26.17 7.37
CA TYR A 68 37.17 -25.82 6.33
C TYR A 68 35.90 -26.63 6.55
N GLU A 69 34.77 -25.96 6.58
CA GLU A 69 33.46 -26.55 6.80
C GLU A 69 32.59 -26.37 5.56
N PHE A 70 32.32 -27.49 4.89
CA PHE A 70 31.55 -27.55 3.66
C PHE A 70 30.13 -28.01 3.99
N ASN A 71 29.14 -27.21 3.57
CA ASN A 71 27.72 -27.45 3.83
C ASN A 71 26.93 -27.40 2.52
N THR A 72 25.84 -28.14 2.41
CA THR A 72 24.95 -28.08 1.25
C THR A 72 23.48 -28.19 1.65
N SER A 73 22.61 -27.53 0.89
CA SER A 73 21.16 -27.64 1.01
C SER A 73 20.55 -28.67 0.05
N LEU A 74 21.37 -29.43 -0.69
CA LEU A 74 20.89 -30.47 -1.59
C LEU A 74 20.31 -31.67 -0.82
N ASP A 75 19.33 -32.35 -1.42
CA ASP A 75 18.76 -33.60 -0.93
C ASP A 75 19.64 -34.79 -1.27
N ASN A 76 19.80 -35.71 -0.31
CA ASN A 76 20.69 -36.88 -0.40
C ASN A 76 22.10 -36.52 -0.93
N PRO A 77 22.78 -35.54 -0.33
CA PRO A 77 24.04 -35.05 -0.86
C PRO A 77 25.20 -36.01 -0.55
N GLU A 78 26.23 -35.93 -1.40
CA GLU A 78 27.56 -36.46 -1.18
C GLU A 78 28.57 -35.35 -1.48
N ILE A 79 29.42 -35.06 -0.50
CA ILE A 79 30.52 -34.11 -0.63
C ILE A 79 31.83 -34.87 -0.45
N THR A 80 32.73 -34.74 -1.41
CA THR A 80 34.10 -35.25 -1.32
C THR A 80 35.08 -34.09 -1.46
N VAL A 81 35.95 -33.92 -0.46
CA VAL A 81 36.99 -32.89 -0.42
C VAL A 81 38.35 -33.54 -0.54
N LYS A 82 39.12 -33.13 -1.54
CA LYS A 82 40.50 -33.52 -1.76
C LYS A 82 41.41 -32.31 -1.56
N VAL A 83 42.29 -32.40 -0.57
CA VAL A 83 43.30 -31.36 -0.30
C VAL A 83 44.64 -31.83 -0.83
N VAL A 84 45.26 -31.01 -1.70
CA VAL A 84 46.56 -31.26 -2.31
C VAL A 84 47.55 -30.23 -1.80
N TYR A 85 48.68 -30.68 -1.25
CA TYR A 85 49.75 -29.85 -0.72
C TYR A 85 50.95 -29.84 -1.67
N GLY A 86 51.80 -28.82 -1.53
CA GLY A 86 53.03 -28.69 -2.31
C GLY A 86 54.13 -29.68 -1.91
N GLY A 87 55.13 -29.83 -2.78
CA GLY A 87 56.36 -30.60 -2.53
C GLY A 87 56.14 -32.06 -2.13
N THR A 88 56.49 -32.40 -0.88
CA THR A 88 56.36 -33.75 -0.32
C THR A 88 55.06 -33.97 0.46
N GLY A 89 54.14 -32.99 0.40
CA GLY A 89 52.87 -33.01 1.10
C GLY A 89 51.96 -34.17 0.72
N ALA A 90 51.28 -34.74 1.70
CA ALA A 90 50.36 -35.87 1.50
C ALA A 90 48.99 -35.40 1.01
N ILE A 91 48.44 -36.03 -0.03
CA ILE A 91 47.04 -35.79 -0.45
C ILE A 91 46.09 -36.32 0.62
N ARG A 92 45.12 -35.51 1.04
CA ARG A 92 44.11 -35.88 2.03
C ARG A 92 42.71 -35.87 1.43
N TYR A 93 41.89 -36.82 1.87
CA TYR A 93 40.50 -36.96 1.45
C TYR A 93 39.58 -36.88 2.66
N PHE A 94 38.49 -36.15 2.51
CA PHE A 94 37.41 -36.04 3.47
C PHE A 94 36.10 -36.24 2.71
N SER A 95 35.16 -36.96 3.30
CA SER A 95 33.86 -37.19 2.68
C SER A 95 32.76 -37.23 3.71
N GLY A 96 31.57 -36.83 3.28
CA GLY A 96 30.39 -36.72 4.11
C GLY A 96 29.16 -36.47 3.25
N LYS A 97 28.03 -36.27 3.90
CA LYS A 97 26.75 -36.03 3.22
C LYS A 97 26.49 -34.54 3.08
N ASP A 98 25.70 -34.01 4.00
CA ASP A 98 25.27 -32.61 4.08
C ASP A 98 26.34 -31.70 4.69
N TYR A 99 27.30 -32.30 5.42
CA TYR A 99 28.39 -31.61 6.09
C TYR A 99 29.71 -32.37 5.97
N VAL A 100 30.79 -31.64 5.65
CA VAL A 100 32.17 -32.13 5.71
C VAL A 100 33.05 -31.11 6.41
N LYS A 101 33.79 -31.58 7.42
CA LYS A 101 34.87 -30.79 8.05
C LYS A 101 36.22 -31.32 7.57
N ALA A 102 36.95 -30.50 6.82
CA ALA A 102 38.31 -30.78 6.40
C ALA A 102 39.31 -30.09 7.32
N ASP A 103 40.18 -30.89 7.92
CA ASP A 103 41.31 -30.44 8.73
C ASP A 103 42.52 -30.24 7.81
N VAL A 104 42.69 -29.03 7.29
CA VAL A 104 43.79 -28.67 6.39
C VAL A 104 45.03 -28.43 7.25
N LYS A 105 46.02 -29.30 7.10
CA LYS A 105 47.23 -29.29 7.93
C LYS A 105 48.23 -28.27 7.43
N ASP A 106 48.97 -27.70 8.35
CA ASP A 106 50.15 -26.89 8.07
C ASP A 106 51.23 -27.77 7.40
N TRP A 107 51.72 -27.34 6.24
CA TRP A 107 52.75 -28.01 5.44
C TRP A 107 53.76 -26.97 4.90
N GLU A 108 55.03 -27.36 4.78
CA GLU A 108 56.13 -26.43 4.41
C GLU A 108 55.87 -25.62 3.12
N ASP A 109 55.26 -26.27 2.13
CA ASP A 109 54.93 -25.70 0.82
C ASP A 109 53.45 -25.28 0.70
N GLY A 110 52.68 -25.34 1.79
CA GLY A 110 51.27 -24.95 1.83
C GLY A 110 50.33 -25.81 0.98
N VAL A 111 49.11 -25.30 0.79
CA VAL A 111 48.05 -25.91 -0.04
C VAL A 111 48.20 -25.50 -1.50
N VAL A 112 48.26 -26.46 -2.41
CA VAL A 112 48.24 -26.23 -3.86
C VAL A 112 46.81 -26.05 -4.37
N GLU A 113 45.90 -26.93 -3.97
CA GLU A 113 44.49 -26.86 -4.33
C GLU A 113 43.61 -27.63 -3.34
N ILE A 114 42.38 -27.16 -3.17
CA ILE A 114 41.29 -27.90 -2.53
C ILE A 114 40.23 -28.16 -3.60
N LYS A 115 40.00 -29.43 -3.91
CA LYS A 115 38.97 -29.88 -4.84
C LYS A 115 37.77 -30.40 -4.07
N VAL A 116 36.60 -29.84 -4.32
CA VAL A 116 35.35 -30.23 -3.70
C VAL A 116 34.43 -30.78 -4.78
N GLU A 117 34.13 -32.06 -4.70
CA GLU A 117 33.15 -32.72 -5.55
C GLU A 117 31.83 -32.77 -4.79
N VAL A 118 30.77 -32.21 -5.37
CA VAL A 118 29.43 -32.19 -4.77
C VAL A 118 28.47 -32.90 -5.71
N PHE A 119 27.69 -33.81 -5.14
CA PHE A 119 26.58 -34.48 -5.81
C PHE A 119 25.34 -34.43 -4.92
N GLY A 120 24.17 -34.29 -5.50
CA GLY A 120 22.91 -34.37 -4.77
C GLY A 120 21.70 -34.06 -5.67
N LYS A 121 20.53 -33.99 -5.05
CA LYS A 121 19.29 -33.59 -5.72
C LYS A 121 18.82 -32.23 -5.27
N VAL A 122 18.19 -31.50 -6.16
CA VAL A 122 17.61 -30.20 -5.85
C VAL A 122 16.38 -30.39 -4.96
N PRO A 123 16.32 -29.77 -3.77
CA PRO A 123 15.17 -29.88 -2.88
C PRO A 123 13.96 -29.15 -3.46
N ALA A 124 12.77 -29.47 -2.93
CA ALA A 124 11.58 -28.67 -3.16
C ALA A 124 11.67 -27.34 -2.41
N VAL A 125 11.12 -26.28 -3.00
CA VAL A 125 11.06 -24.93 -2.42
C VAL A 125 9.62 -24.42 -2.45
N GLU A 126 9.23 -23.57 -1.50
CA GLU A 126 7.85 -23.06 -1.42
C GLU A 126 7.59 -21.91 -2.41
N GLU A 127 8.59 -21.06 -2.63
CA GLU A 127 8.52 -19.91 -3.52
C GLU A 127 8.58 -20.31 -5.00
N ARG A 128 8.04 -19.47 -5.89
CA ARG A 128 8.11 -19.68 -7.35
C ARG A 128 9.54 -19.90 -7.83
N ILE A 129 10.46 -19.07 -7.36
CA ILE A 129 11.90 -19.20 -7.59
C ILE A 129 12.59 -18.91 -6.26
N ALA A 130 13.47 -19.82 -5.83
CA ALA A 130 14.32 -19.62 -4.66
C ALA A 130 15.80 -19.83 -5.01
N GLU A 131 16.69 -19.12 -4.34
CA GLU A 131 18.12 -19.35 -4.40
C GLU A 131 18.54 -20.22 -3.21
N ILE A 132 19.22 -21.34 -3.48
CA ILE A 132 19.72 -22.25 -2.43
C ILE A 132 21.22 -22.45 -2.56
N TYR A 133 21.86 -22.80 -1.44
CA TYR A 133 23.28 -23.13 -1.40
C TYR A 133 23.50 -24.56 -1.88
N ALA A 134 24.05 -24.71 -3.09
CA ALA A 134 24.56 -25.99 -3.56
C ALA A 134 25.86 -26.35 -2.85
N LEU A 135 26.67 -25.35 -2.48
CA LEU A 135 27.81 -25.49 -1.58
C LEU A 135 28.07 -24.17 -0.84
N TYR A 136 28.14 -24.24 0.49
CA TYR A 136 28.57 -23.16 1.37
C TYR A 136 29.86 -23.58 2.07
N ILE A 137 30.81 -22.65 2.20
CA ILE A 137 32.14 -22.90 2.74
C ILE A 137 32.41 -21.89 3.84
N ASP A 138 32.65 -22.39 5.04
CA ASP A 138 33.13 -21.59 6.17
C ASP A 138 34.57 -21.99 6.48
N ILE A 139 35.42 -20.99 6.74
CA ILE A 139 36.87 -21.18 6.90
C ILE A 139 37.28 -20.54 8.22
N GLN A 140 37.97 -21.33 9.05
CA GLN A 140 38.46 -20.86 10.34
C GLN A 140 39.36 -19.62 10.19
N ASP A 141 39.06 -18.60 11.00
CA ASP A 141 39.82 -17.35 11.05
C ASP A 141 39.90 -16.64 9.68
N ALA A 142 38.85 -16.77 8.86
CA ALA A 142 38.68 -16.05 7.60
C ALA A 142 37.53 -15.03 7.69
N GLU A 143 37.47 -14.09 6.73
CA GLU A 143 36.26 -13.29 6.53
C GLU A 143 35.08 -14.14 6.04
N GLU A 144 33.86 -13.64 6.27
CA GLU A 144 32.65 -14.29 5.78
C GLU A 144 32.69 -14.38 4.25
N ASN A 145 32.41 -15.56 3.69
CA ASN A 145 32.46 -15.83 2.25
C ASN A 145 33.83 -15.51 1.62
N ALA A 146 34.94 -15.75 2.34
CA ALA A 146 36.28 -15.67 1.76
C ALA A 146 36.44 -16.53 0.49
N VAL A 147 35.65 -17.61 0.38
CA VAL A 147 35.38 -18.28 -0.90
C VAL A 147 33.90 -18.12 -1.20
N GLU A 148 33.57 -17.63 -2.40
CA GLU A 148 32.17 -17.38 -2.78
C GLU A 148 31.36 -18.69 -2.79
N PRO A 149 30.19 -18.72 -2.11
CA PRO A 149 29.36 -19.92 -2.08
C PRO A 149 28.76 -20.23 -3.45
N VAL A 150 28.62 -21.51 -3.76
CA VAL A 150 27.96 -21.96 -4.98
C VAL A 150 26.45 -22.01 -4.75
N LYS A 151 25.74 -21.15 -5.47
CA LYS A 151 24.28 -21.03 -5.37
C LYS A 151 23.59 -21.47 -6.65
N ILE A 152 22.40 -22.03 -6.53
CA ILE A 152 21.56 -22.42 -7.67
C ILE A 152 20.13 -21.89 -7.48
N LYS A 153 19.46 -21.62 -8.60
CA LYS A 153 18.05 -21.22 -8.62
C LYS A 153 17.15 -22.43 -8.81
N VAL A 154 16.18 -22.58 -7.92
CA VAL A 154 15.19 -23.67 -7.95
C VAL A 154 13.84 -23.09 -8.33
N VAL A 155 13.18 -23.74 -9.29
CA VAL A 155 11.86 -23.33 -9.79
C VAL A 155 10.79 -24.26 -9.24
N ASN A 156 9.79 -23.70 -8.56
CA ASN A 156 8.59 -24.43 -8.17
C ASN A 156 7.45 -24.18 -9.18
N VAL A 157 7.28 -25.13 -10.10
CA VAL A 157 6.23 -25.11 -11.14
C VAL A 157 4.82 -25.00 -10.54
N GLN A 158 4.55 -25.69 -9.44
CA GLN A 158 3.24 -25.65 -8.79
C GLN A 158 2.95 -24.27 -8.17
N ALA A 159 3.96 -23.63 -7.56
CA ALA A 159 3.80 -22.27 -7.03
C ALA A 159 3.53 -21.26 -8.14
N PHE A 160 4.13 -21.43 -9.33
CA PHE A 160 3.79 -20.62 -10.50
C PHE A 160 2.34 -20.81 -10.93
N GLU A 161 1.87 -22.06 -11.08
CA GLU A 161 0.49 -22.35 -11.50
C GLU A 161 -0.53 -21.79 -10.51
N SER A 162 -0.32 -22.00 -9.20
CA SER A 162 -1.18 -21.45 -8.15
C SER A 162 -1.24 -19.93 -8.24
N PHE A 163 -0.08 -19.26 -8.32
CA PHE A 163 -0.02 -17.81 -8.38
C PHE A 163 -0.72 -17.23 -9.62
N ILE A 164 -0.52 -17.84 -10.79
CA ILE A 164 -1.20 -17.44 -12.03
C ILE A 164 -2.72 -17.53 -11.87
N ASN A 165 -3.21 -18.62 -11.30
CA ASN A 165 -4.65 -18.83 -11.09
C ASN A 165 -5.24 -17.86 -10.05
N GLU A 166 -4.53 -17.61 -8.95
CA GLU A 166 -4.91 -16.63 -7.94
C GLU A 166 -4.96 -15.22 -8.52
N LEU A 167 -3.93 -14.82 -9.27
CA LEU A 167 -3.87 -13.50 -9.89
C LEU A 167 -4.96 -13.32 -10.96
N LYS A 168 -5.25 -14.35 -11.77
CA LYS A 168 -6.42 -14.37 -12.68
C LYS A 168 -7.72 -14.12 -11.93
N SER A 169 -7.94 -14.84 -10.83
CA SER A 169 -9.14 -14.72 -10.02
C SER A 169 -9.27 -13.31 -9.43
N LYS A 170 -8.17 -12.78 -8.89
CA LYS A 170 -8.09 -11.41 -8.36
C LYS A 170 -8.43 -10.38 -9.43
N LEU A 171 -7.83 -10.45 -10.61
CA LEU A 171 -8.09 -9.51 -11.70
C LEU A 171 -9.56 -9.56 -12.16
N ASN A 172 -10.16 -10.76 -12.23
CA ASN A 172 -11.58 -10.90 -12.56
C ASN A 172 -12.48 -10.25 -11.50
N SER A 173 -12.16 -10.41 -10.22
CA SER A 173 -12.88 -9.75 -9.12
C SER A 173 -12.76 -8.23 -9.20
N LEU A 174 -11.55 -7.70 -9.42
CA LEU A 174 -11.32 -6.26 -9.53
C LEU A 174 -12.02 -5.65 -10.76
N LYS A 175 -12.07 -6.36 -11.88
CA LYS A 175 -12.87 -5.96 -13.06
C LYS A 175 -14.35 -5.87 -12.74
N ALA A 176 -14.90 -6.86 -12.05
CA ALA A 176 -16.30 -6.85 -11.66
C ALA A 176 -16.60 -5.65 -10.76
N LYS A 177 -15.74 -5.39 -9.77
CA LYS A 177 -15.83 -4.21 -8.91
C LYS A 177 -15.75 -2.90 -9.69
N ALA A 178 -14.83 -2.79 -10.65
CA ALA A 178 -14.71 -1.61 -11.52
C ALA A 178 -15.98 -1.36 -12.33
N ASN A 179 -16.58 -2.42 -12.89
CA ASN A 179 -17.82 -2.31 -13.65
C ASN A 179 -19.00 -1.90 -12.75
N GLU A 180 -19.11 -2.47 -11.54
CA GLU A 180 -20.15 -2.09 -10.57
C GLU A 180 -20.05 -0.60 -10.18
N LEU A 181 -18.83 -0.11 -9.93
CA LEU A 181 -18.60 1.30 -9.62
C LEU A 181 -18.94 2.21 -10.81
N GLU A 182 -18.58 1.81 -12.02
CA GLU A 182 -18.92 2.56 -13.24
C GLU A 182 -20.43 2.64 -13.48
N GLU A 183 -21.18 1.56 -13.23
CA GLU A 183 -22.64 1.53 -13.29
C GLU A 183 -23.29 2.50 -12.28
N LYS A 184 -22.63 2.74 -11.13
CA LYS A 184 -23.01 3.76 -10.14
C LYS A 184 -22.60 5.18 -10.55
N GLY A 185 -21.97 5.37 -11.71
CA GLY A 185 -21.49 6.65 -12.22
C GLY A 185 -20.14 7.11 -11.66
N VAL A 186 -19.40 6.19 -11.02
CA VAL A 186 -18.07 6.48 -10.45
C VAL A 186 -17.01 6.46 -11.55
N TYR A 187 -16.09 7.43 -11.52
CA TYR A 187 -14.99 7.49 -12.48
C TYR A 187 -13.89 6.49 -12.12
N VAL A 188 -13.72 5.43 -12.93
CA VAL A 188 -12.77 4.33 -12.68
C VAL A 188 -11.76 4.10 -13.82
N VAL A 189 -11.58 5.09 -14.70
CA VAL A 189 -10.75 4.94 -15.92
C VAL A 189 -9.32 4.53 -15.58
N SER A 190 -8.67 5.23 -14.65
CA SER A 190 -7.28 4.93 -14.26
C SER A 190 -7.15 3.52 -13.66
N ALA A 191 -8.14 3.05 -12.89
CA ALA A 191 -8.13 1.68 -12.38
C ALA A 191 -8.23 0.65 -13.51
N LYS A 192 -9.08 0.90 -14.52
CA LYS A 192 -9.23 0.03 -15.69
C LYS A 192 -7.97 -0.02 -16.56
N GLU A 193 -7.26 1.09 -16.70
CA GLU A 193 -5.95 1.12 -17.38
C GLU A 193 -4.94 0.20 -16.66
N LYS A 194 -4.86 0.30 -15.33
CA LYS A 194 -4.00 -0.57 -14.52
C LYS A 194 -4.40 -2.04 -14.58
N LEU A 195 -5.69 -2.35 -14.59
CA LEU A 195 -6.18 -3.73 -14.79
C LEU A 195 -5.76 -4.28 -16.15
N LYS A 196 -5.87 -3.47 -17.21
CA LYS A 196 -5.42 -3.87 -18.55
C LYS A 196 -3.91 -4.13 -18.59
N ASP A 197 -3.11 -3.27 -17.97
CA ASP A 197 -1.66 -3.49 -17.88
C ASP A 197 -1.35 -4.79 -17.12
N ALA A 198 -2.02 -5.02 -15.99
CA ALA A 198 -1.88 -6.25 -15.21
C ALA A 198 -2.23 -7.51 -16.03
N GLU A 199 -3.31 -7.47 -16.83
CA GLU A 199 -3.69 -8.57 -17.71
C GLU A 199 -2.68 -8.86 -18.80
N ASN A 200 -2.10 -7.83 -19.41
CA ASN A 200 -1.08 -8.00 -20.44
C ASN A 200 0.14 -8.70 -19.84
N TYR A 201 0.64 -8.22 -18.70
CA TYR A 201 1.78 -8.84 -18.00
C TYR A 201 1.48 -10.23 -17.46
N LEU A 202 0.24 -10.50 -17.05
CA LEU A 202 -0.18 -11.86 -16.67
C LEU A 202 -0.16 -12.79 -17.88
N SER A 203 -0.69 -12.34 -19.03
CA SER A 203 -0.66 -13.10 -20.28
C SER A 203 0.77 -13.38 -20.74
N ASP A 204 1.66 -12.38 -20.68
CA ASP A 204 3.08 -12.56 -21.00
C ASP A 204 3.75 -13.53 -20.03
N GLY A 205 3.50 -13.39 -18.73
CA GLY A 205 4.01 -14.30 -17.70
C GLY A 205 3.56 -15.74 -17.90
N GLU A 206 2.31 -15.96 -18.30
CA GLU A 206 1.80 -17.28 -18.66
C GLU A 206 2.47 -17.86 -19.91
N ASN A 207 2.74 -17.02 -20.90
CA ASN A 207 3.41 -17.46 -22.13
C ASN A 207 4.86 -17.86 -21.85
N TYR A 208 5.60 -17.05 -21.07
CA TYR A 208 6.95 -17.39 -20.63
C TYR A 208 6.96 -18.68 -19.81
N PHE A 209 6.03 -18.83 -18.87
CA PHE A 209 5.91 -20.04 -18.05
C PHE A 209 5.69 -21.30 -18.90
N LYS A 210 4.79 -21.24 -19.91
CA LYS A 210 4.53 -22.37 -20.83
C LYS A 210 5.73 -22.73 -21.71
N ASN A 211 6.67 -21.81 -21.90
CA ASN A 211 7.88 -22.00 -22.69
C ASN A 211 9.11 -22.32 -21.83
N ASP A 212 8.94 -22.65 -20.54
CA ASP A 212 10.01 -22.90 -19.57
C ASP A 212 10.96 -21.70 -19.34
N GLU A 213 10.52 -20.48 -19.69
CA GLU A 213 11.24 -19.22 -19.47
C GLU A 213 10.92 -18.65 -18.06
N TYR A 214 11.23 -19.42 -17.01
CA TYR A 214 10.75 -19.15 -15.65
C TYR A 214 11.20 -17.82 -15.06
N ILE A 215 12.40 -17.33 -15.40
CA ILE A 215 12.91 -16.04 -14.91
C ILE A 215 12.05 -14.91 -15.47
N GLN A 216 11.83 -14.88 -16.79
CA GLN A 216 10.97 -13.92 -17.48
C GLN A 216 9.52 -14.03 -17.00
N ALA A 217 9.03 -15.25 -16.77
CA ALA A 217 7.72 -15.48 -16.20
C ALA A 217 7.58 -14.82 -14.83
N ASN A 218 8.56 -15.01 -13.93
CA ASN A 218 8.51 -14.43 -12.59
C ASN A 218 8.53 -12.90 -12.62
N GLU A 219 9.37 -12.30 -13.45
CA GLU A 219 9.43 -10.84 -13.62
C GLU A 219 8.12 -10.25 -14.16
N SER A 220 7.54 -10.89 -15.17
CA SER A 220 6.27 -10.46 -15.75
C SER A 220 5.12 -10.59 -14.75
N LEU A 221 5.05 -11.70 -14.02
CA LEU A 221 4.04 -11.95 -13.00
C LEU A 221 4.15 -10.97 -11.82
N ALA A 222 5.37 -10.59 -11.40
CA ALA A 222 5.57 -9.57 -10.38
C ALA A 222 5.04 -8.19 -10.84
N LYS A 223 5.23 -7.83 -12.11
CA LYS A 223 4.64 -6.60 -12.68
C LYS A 223 3.12 -6.68 -12.69
N ALA A 224 2.55 -7.81 -13.12
CA ALA A 224 1.11 -8.02 -13.13
C ALA A 224 0.49 -7.86 -11.72
N GLU A 225 1.14 -8.41 -10.71
CA GLU A 225 0.75 -8.26 -9.30
C GLU A 225 0.79 -6.79 -8.86
N SER A 226 1.90 -6.08 -9.14
CA SER A 226 2.05 -4.66 -8.81
C SER A 226 0.93 -3.81 -9.43
N TYR A 227 0.65 -3.99 -10.73
CA TYR A 227 -0.43 -3.27 -11.39
C TYR A 227 -1.82 -3.65 -10.86
N SER A 228 -2.02 -4.91 -10.46
CA SER A 228 -3.27 -5.34 -9.81
C SER A 228 -3.50 -4.64 -8.46
N LEU A 229 -2.43 -4.46 -7.67
CA LEU A 229 -2.47 -3.76 -6.38
C LEU A 229 -2.73 -2.26 -6.59
N GLU A 230 -2.10 -1.63 -7.59
CA GLU A 230 -2.39 -0.24 -7.96
C GLU A 230 -3.85 -0.06 -8.38
N ALA A 231 -4.38 -0.98 -9.20
CA ALA A 231 -5.79 -0.96 -9.60
C ALA A 231 -6.73 -1.08 -8.38
N GLU A 232 -6.45 -2.01 -7.48
CA GLU A 232 -7.20 -2.23 -6.26
C GLU A 232 -7.26 -0.97 -5.38
N LYS A 233 -6.11 -0.33 -5.14
CA LYS A 233 -6.03 0.94 -4.40
C LYS A 233 -6.88 2.03 -5.05
N LEU A 234 -6.80 2.18 -6.37
CA LEU A 234 -7.59 3.16 -7.11
C LEU A 234 -9.09 2.89 -6.99
N LEU A 235 -9.52 1.63 -7.06
CA LEU A 235 -10.93 1.24 -6.90
C LEU A 235 -11.44 1.53 -5.48
N ILE A 236 -10.66 1.21 -4.45
CA ILE A 236 -10.99 1.53 -3.05
C ILE A 236 -11.13 3.04 -2.88
N LYS A 237 -10.15 3.82 -3.37
CA LYS A 237 -10.20 5.28 -3.33
C LYS A 237 -11.49 5.81 -3.99
N SER A 238 -11.78 5.39 -5.22
CA SER A 238 -12.98 5.82 -5.95
C SER A 238 -14.29 5.45 -5.24
N GLU A 239 -14.35 4.28 -4.62
CA GLU A 239 -15.52 3.85 -3.84
C GLU A 239 -15.73 4.73 -2.59
N LEU A 240 -14.66 5.00 -1.84
CA LEU A 240 -14.72 5.84 -0.65
C LEU A 240 -15.06 7.30 -0.99
N GLU A 241 -14.49 7.84 -2.06
CA GLU A 241 -14.83 9.17 -2.58
C GLU A 241 -16.32 9.26 -2.95
N PHE A 242 -16.85 8.23 -3.64
CA PHE A 242 -18.26 8.16 -3.97
C PHE A 242 -19.15 8.10 -2.72
N LYS A 243 -18.81 7.25 -1.74
CA LYS A 243 -19.53 7.16 -0.46
C LYS A 243 -19.52 8.51 0.27
N LYS A 244 -18.36 9.17 0.34
CA LYS A 244 -18.21 10.51 0.93
C LYS A 244 -19.11 11.52 0.23
N SER A 245 -19.10 11.60 -1.10
CA SER A 245 -19.96 12.53 -1.85
C SER A 245 -21.44 12.31 -1.59
N ARG A 246 -21.90 11.06 -1.45
CA ARG A 246 -23.29 10.77 -1.07
C ARG A 246 -23.64 11.23 0.35
N LEU A 247 -22.69 11.10 1.28
CA LEU A 247 -22.87 11.59 2.65
C LEU A 247 -22.85 13.12 2.73
N GLU A 248 -22.03 13.79 1.93
CA GLU A 248 -22.04 15.25 1.79
C GLU A 248 -23.40 15.75 1.25
N GLU A 249 -23.99 15.04 0.28
CA GLU A 249 -25.34 15.35 -0.22
C GLU A 249 -26.40 15.17 0.88
N LYS A 250 -26.42 14.03 1.57
CA LYS A 250 -27.33 13.78 2.70
C LYS A 250 -27.15 14.80 3.84
N LEU A 251 -25.91 15.22 4.10
CA LEU A 251 -25.63 16.24 5.11
C LEU A 251 -26.20 17.61 4.69
N GLY A 252 -26.20 17.89 3.38
CA GLY A 252 -26.92 19.03 2.80
C GLY A 252 -28.43 18.96 3.02
N ASP A 253 -29.05 17.78 2.86
CA ASP A 253 -30.48 17.58 3.17
C ASP A 253 -30.79 17.79 4.65
N PHE A 254 -29.89 17.35 5.53
CA PHE A 254 -30.00 17.59 6.97
C PHE A 254 -29.98 19.08 7.31
N LEU A 255 -29.10 19.86 6.66
CA LEU A 255 -29.10 21.32 6.79
C LEU A 255 -30.40 21.95 6.32
N TYR A 256 -30.91 21.54 5.15
CA TYR A 256 -32.17 22.06 4.63
C TYR A 256 -33.36 21.79 5.57
N LYS A 257 -33.42 20.61 6.17
CA LYS A 257 -34.46 20.28 7.16
C LYS A 257 -34.32 21.10 8.44
N MET A 258 -33.11 21.44 8.87
CA MET A 258 -32.91 22.34 10.01
C MET A 258 -33.44 23.75 9.69
N ASP A 259 -33.24 24.24 8.46
CA ASP A 259 -33.80 25.52 8.02
C ASP A 259 -35.35 25.48 7.98
N GLU A 260 -35.94 24.37 7.53
CA GLU A 260 -37.39 24.15 7.59
C GLU A 260 -37.91 24.18 9.03
N ALA A 261 -37.23 23.49 9.94
CA ALA A 261 -37.58 23.49 11.37
C ALA A 261 -37.53 24.91 11.97
N ASP A 262 -36.53 25.71 11.63
CA ASP A 262 -36.38 27.10 12.12
C ASP A 262 -37.55 28.00 11.65
N VAL A 263 -37.98 27.84 10.40
CA VAL A 263 -39.15 28.55 9.84
C VAL A 263 -40.42 28.17 10.60
N ILE A 264 -40.62 26.87 10.88
CA ILE A 264 -41.79 26.38 11.62
C ILE A 264 -41.79 26.91 13.06
N ILE A 265 -40.65 26.90 13.74
CA ILE A 265 -40.48 27.49 15.08
C ILE A 265 -40.88 28.96 15.08
N THR A 266 -40.42 29.72 14.08
CA THR A 266 -40.74 31.15 13.94
C THR A 266 -42.24 31.38 13.76
N LYS A 267 -42.92 30.53 12.99
CA LYS A 267 -44.37 30.59 12.81
C LYS A 267 -45.12 30.30 14.12
N LEU A 268 -44.74 29.23 14.83
CA LEU A 268 -45.34 28.86 16.12
C LEU A 268 -45.19 29.98 17.16
N LYS A 269 -44.04 30.65 17.21
CA LYS A 269 -43.84 31.85 18.05
C LYS A 269 -44.85 32.96 17.71
N GLY A 270 -45.07 33.22 16.42
CA GLY A 270 -46.05 34.19 15.95
C GLY A 270 -47.49 33.86 16.36
N GLU A 271 -47.82 32.58 16.49
CA GLU A 271 -49.12 32.07 16.96
C GLU A 271 -49.22 32.00 18.51
N GLY A 272 -48.17 32.38 19.23
CA GLY A 272 -48.11 32.37 20.70
C GLY A 272 -47.91 30.98 21.31
N VAL A 273 -47.48 29.99 20.52
CA VAL A 273 -47.13 28.64 20.99
C VAL A 273 -45.73 28.67 21.62
N SER A 274 -45.53 27.95 22.73
CA SER A 274 -44.21 27.85 23.37
C SER A 274 -43.27 26.97 22.55
N THR A 275 -42.10 27.51 22.18
CA THR A 275 -41.14 26.84 21.26
C THR A 275 -39.78 26.50 21.88
N LEU A 276 -39.57 26.82 23.16
CA LEU A 276 -38.24 26.72 23.80
C LEU A 276 -37.59 25.34 23.65
N ASN A 277 -38.37 24.26 23.80
CA ASN A 277 -37.85 22.90 23.66
C ASN A 277 -37.38 22.58 22.23
N TYR A 278 -38.08 23.10 21.21
CA TYR A 278 -37.71 22.89 19.81
C TYR A 278 -36.46 23.69 19.44
N GLU A 279 -36.31 24.89 19.99
CA GLU A 279 -35.10 25.71 19.81
C GLU A 279 -33.86 25.03 20.39
N ILE A 280 -33.97 24.43 21.58
CA ILE A 280 -32.86 23.67 22.19
C ILE A 280 -32.48 22.48 21.31
N ARG A 281 -33.46 21.68 20.86
CA ARG A 281 -33.22 20.53 19.96
C ARG A 281 -32.59 20.97 18.64
N LEU A 282 -33.03 22.11 18.07
CA LEU A 282 -32.46 22.65 16.83
C LEU A 282 -30.99 23.03 17.00
N GLU A 283 -30.60 23.61 18.14
CA GLU A 283 -29.19 23.89 18.44
C GLU A 283 -28.35 22.60 18.59
N ASP A 284 -28.92 21.54 19.16
CA ASP A 284 -28.26 20.23 19.22
C ASP A 284 -28.05 19.64 17.82
N PHE A 285 -29.03 19.77 16.91
CA PHE A 285 -28.87 19.35 15.50
C PHE A 285 -27.80 20.17 14.77
N LYS A 286 -27.73 21.50 14.99
CA LYS A 286 -26.68 22.35 14.41
C LYS A 286 -25.28 21.95 14.89
N ARG A 287 -25.14 21.57 16.17
CA ARG A 287 -23.87 21.03 16.70
C ARG A 287 -23.51 19.71 16.03
N ALA A 288 -24.46 18.78 15.95
CA ALA A 288 -24.26 17.50 15.29
C ALA A 288 -23.85 17.67 13.81
N TYR A 289 -24.48 18.60 13.08
CA TYR A 289 -24.08 18.94 11.71
C TYR A 289 -22.61 19.36 11.62
N SER A 290 -22.15 20.25 12.51
CA SER A 290 -20.76 20.71 12.54
C SER A 290 -19.78 19.56 12.78
N GLU A 291 -20.08 18.69 13.74
CA GLU A 291 -19.26 17.51 14.07
C GLU A 291 -19.20 16.51 12.90
N LEU A 292 -20.33 16.22 12.27
CA LEU A 292 -20.41 15.32 11.11
C LEU A 292 -19.66 15.89 9.91
N ASN A 293 -19.76 17.19 9.66
CA ASN A 293 -19.02 17.87 8.59
C ASN A 293 -17.49 17.80 8.81
N GLN A 294 -17.03 17.96 10.06
CA GLN A 294 -15.62 17.80 10.40
C GLN A 294 -15.15 16.36 10.17
N LYS A 295 -15.94 15.37 10.57
CA LYS A 295 -15.63 13.95 10.33
C LYS A 295 -15.58 13.62 8.84
N LEU A 296 -16.49 14.13 8.02
CA LEU A 296 -16.42 13.97 6.55
C LEU A 296 -15.16 14.60 5.96
N THR A 297 -14.78 15.79 6.45
CA THR A 297 -13.52 16.43 6.03
C THR A 297 -12.32 15.55 6.37
N ALA A 298 -12.25 15.04 7.61
CA ALA A 298 -11.19 14.14 8.05
C ALA A 298 -11.15 12.83 7.25
N ALA A 299 -12.31 12.26 6.90
CA ALA A 299 -12.39 11.10 6.02
C ALA A 299 -11.78 11.39 4.64
N GLY A 300 -11.99 12.60 4.10
CA GLY A 300 -11.31 13.06 2.88
C GLY A 300 -9.79 13.04 3.01
N ASP A 301 -9.25 13.57 4.11
CA ASP A 301 -7.81 13.57 4.38
C ASP A 301 -7.24 12.14 4.52
N TYR A 302 -8.02 11.21 5.07
CA TYR A 302 -7.62 9.80 5.16
C TYR A 302 -7.58 9.13 3.79
N ILE A 303 -8.58 9.37 2.93
CA ILE A 303 -8.61 8.89 1.55
C ILE A 303 -7.37 9.38 0.78
N ASP A 304 -7.03 10.66 0.90
CA ASP A 304 -5.88 11.24 0.19
C ASP A 304 -4.53 10.72 0.69
N LYS A 305 -4.46 10.26 1.94
CA LYS A 305 -3.26 9.64 2.54
C LYS A 305 -3.20 8.12 2.35
N GLU A 306 -4.12 7.53 1.57
CA GLU A 306 -4.26 6.07 1.41
C GLU A 306 -4.53 5.31 2.73
N LEU A 307 -5.11 5.98 3.72
CA LEU A 307 -5.56 5.39 4.99
C LEU A 307 -7.00 4.91 4.85
N PHE A 308 -7.20 3.90 4.00
CA PHE A 308 -8.53 3.49 3.53
C PHE A 308 -9.40 2.89 4.63
N ASP A 309 -8.84 2.07 5.53
CA ASP A 309 -9.58 1.46 6.63
C ASP A 309 -10.09 2.53 7.62
N GLU A 310 -9.26 3.54 7.93
CA GLU A 310 -9.67 4.67 8.76
C GLU A 310 -10.75 5.51 8.09
N ALA A 311 -10.60 5.78 6.79
CA ALA A 311 -11.60 6.52 6.01
C ALA A 311 -12.95 5.80 6.01
N GLU A 312 -12.97 4.50 5.72
CA GLU A 312 -14.18 3.69 5.68
C GLU A 312 -14.91 3.71 7.04
N ARG A 313 -14.18 3.46 8.13
CA ARG A 313 -14.73 3.49 9.49
C ARG A 313 -15.38 4.83 9.82
N VAL A 314 -14.73 5.94 9.48
CA VAL A 314 -15.28 7.29 9.73
C VAL A 314 -16.52 7.56 8.87
N LEU A 315 -16.51 7.15 7.60
CA LEU A 315 -17.67 7.32 6.72
C LEU A 315 -18.87 6.50 7.21
N GLU A 316 -18.67 5.28 7.72
CA GLU A 316 -19.74 4.46 8.32
C GLU A 316 -20.32 5.09 9.59
N GLU A 317 -19.46 5.64 10.46
CA GLU A 317 -19.88 6.34 11.67
C GLU A 317 -20.71 7.58 11.33
N VAL A 318 -20.27 8.36 10.33
CA VAL A 318 -21.02 9.51 9.83
C VAL A 318 -22.35 9.08 9.26
N GLU A 319 -22.38 8.05 8.40
CA GLU A 319 -23.61 7.57 7.78
C GLU A 319 -24.65 7.17 8.82
N LYS A 320 -24.24 6.38 9.81
CA LYS A 320 -25.11 5.93 10.90
C LYS A 320 -25.68 7.13 11.67
N THR A 321 -24.79 8.00 12.16
CA THR A 321 -25.19 9.16 13.00
C THR A 321 -26.06 10.14 12.23
N LEU A 322 -25.76 10.38 10.95
CA LEU A 322 -26.53 11.26 10.09
C LEU A 322 -27.95 10.73 9.84
N ASN A 323 -28.09 9.43 9.56
CA ASN A 323 -29.41 8.81 9.38
C ASN A 323 -30.24 8.89 10.68
N GLU A 324 -29.63 8.65 11.85
CA GLU A 324 -30.29 8.80 13.16
C GLU A 324 -30.78 10.23 13.37
N LYS A 325 -29.91 11.23 13.15
CA LYS A 325 -30.25 12.65 13.36
C LYS A 325 -31.28 13.18 12.36
N LEU A 326 -31.25 12.72 11.12
CA LEU A 326 -32.29 13.03 10.13
C LEU A 326 -33.66 12.54 10.59
N SER A 327 -33.75 11.30 11.10
CA SER A 327 -35.00 10.74 11.61
C SER A 327 -35.53 11.53 12.80
N GLU A 328 -34.67 11.84 13.78
CA GLU A 328 -35.05 12.65 14.96
C GLU A 328 -35.55 14.06 14.57
N LEU A 329 -34.95 14.66 13.54
CA LEU A 329 -35.33 15.98 13.03
C LEU A 329 -36.66 15.92 12.28
N ASP A 330 -36.90 14.89 11.48
CA ASP A 330 -38.17 14.67 10.79
C ASP A 330 -39.33 14.48 11.77
N GLU A 331 -39.11 13.72 12.84
CA GLU A 331 -40.08 13.58 13.93
C GLU A 331 -40.38 14.92 14.61
N MET A 332 -39.35 15.73 14.87
CA MET A 332 -39.53 17.08 15.44
C MET A 332 -40.34 17.99 14.51
N ILE A 333 -40.03 17.99 13.20
CA ILE A 333 -40.76 18.78 12.21
C ILE A 333 -42.23 18.37 12.16
N ALA A 334 -42.52 17.07 12.13
CA ALA A 334 -43.88 16.55 12.12
C ALA A 334 -44.66 16.92 13.40
N GLU A 335 -44.03 16.82 14.56
CA GLU A 335 -44.61 17.24 15.84
C GLU A 335 -45.00 18.72 15.81
N MET A 336 -44.08 19.59 15.38
CA MET A 336 -44.32 21.03 15.29
C MET A 336 -45.41 21.39 14.27
N GLN A 337 -45.46 20.70 13.12
CA GLN A 337 -46.50 20.92 12.11
C GLN A 337 -47.90 20.60 12.65
N GLY A 338 -48.05 19.59 13.51
CA GLY A 338 -49.31 19.25 14.15
C GLY A 338 -49.84 20.30 15.14
N LEU A 339 -49.00 21.24 15.58
CA LEU A 339 -49.38 22.34 16.48
C LEU A 339 -49.92 23.57 15.75
N ILE A 340 -49.67 23.67 14.44
CA ILE A 340 -50.18 24.76 13.61
C ILE A 340 -51.67 24.53 13.37
N LYS A 341 -52.53 25.49 13.74
CA LYS A 341 -53.97 25.39 13.46
C LYS A 341 -54.23 25.50 11.97
N GLU A 342 -54.89 24.51 11.36
CA GLU A 342 -55.43 24.67 10.01
C GLU A 342 -56.47 25.81 10.03
N GLU A 343 -56.23 26.87 9.27
CA GLU A 343 -57.27 27.86 9.00
C GLU A 343 -58.38 27.18 8.19
N THR A 344 -59.52 26.91 8.81
CA THR A 344 -60.74 26.52 8.08
C THR A 344 -61.04 27.54 6.99
N PRO A 345 -61.32 27.12 5.74
CA PRO A 345 -61.55 28.05 4.65
C PRO A 345 -62.79 28.89 4.95
N THR A 346 -62.59 30.20 5.10
CA THR A 346 -63.69 31.17 5.16
C THR A 346 -64.36 31.20 3.78
N PRO A 347 -65.70 31.08 3.67
CA PRO A 347 -66.37 31.00 2.37
C PRO A 347 -66.17 32.30 1.58
N THR A 348 -65.47 32.19 0.44
CA THR A 348 -65.24 33.28 -0.50
C THR A 348 -66.55 33.71 -1.16
N PRO A 349 -66.90 35.01 -1.19
CA PRO A 349 -68.00 35.52 -2.00
C PRO A 349 -67.66 35.42 -3.49
N THR A 350 -68.62 34.97 -4.27
CA THR A 350 -68.58 34.88 -5.74
C THR A 350 -68.39 36.26 -6.39
N LEU A 351 -67.35 36.42 -7.22
CA LEU A 351 -67.36 37.35 -8.35
C LEU A 351 -66.58 36.79 -9.58
N THR A 352 -67.15 37.15 -10.73
CA THR A 352 -67.01 36.73 -12.14
C THR A 352 -65.65 37.14 -12.77
N PRO A 353 -65.24 36.57 -13.92
CA PRO A 353 -63.84 36.38 -14.30
C PRO A 353 -63.25 37.52 -15.15
N GLU A 354 -61.98 37.85 -14.96
CA GLU A 354 -61.20 38.49 -16.01
C GLU A 354 -59.71 38.11 -16.02
N LYS A 355 -59.27 37.74 -17.23
CA LYS A 355 -57.94 37.71 -17.83
C LYS A 355 -56.78 36.92 -17.16
N LYS A 356 -56.42 35.81 -17.83
CA LYS A 356 -55.16 35.09 -17.70
C LYS A 356 -53.98 35.97 -18.15
N GLU A 357 -53.04 36.21 -17.24
CA GLU A 357 -51.64 36.49 -17.57
C GLU A 357 -50.71 35.51 -16.84
N SER A 358 -49.60 35.22 -17.54
CA SER A 358 -48.66 34.11 -17.37
C SER A 358 -47.97 34.00 -15.99
N PRO A 359 -47.74 32.79 -15.44
CA PRO A 359 -47.06 32.59 -14.17
C PRO A 359 -45.56 32.40 -14.39
N PHE A 360 -44.83 33.49 -14.65
CA PHE A 360 -43.39 33.54 -14.40
C PHE A 360 -43.03 34.93 -13.89
N LYS A 361 -43.03 35.09 -12.56
CA LYS A 361 -42.27 36.17 -11.92
C LYS A 361 -40.88 35.67 -11.54
N PRO A 362 -39.83 36.49 -11.64
CA PRO A 362 -38.45 36.03 -11.59
C PRO A 362 -37.97 35.84 -10.15
N ILE A 363 -37.10 34.85 -9.96
CA ILE A 363 -36.37 34.46 -8.75
C ILE A 363 -35.54 35.61 -8.10
N GLY A 364 -35.55 36.82 -8.67
CA GLY A 364 -34.77 37.97 -8.21
C GLY A 364 -35.25 38.64 -6.90
N GLU A 365 -36.54 38.59 -6.57
CA GLU A 365 -37.05 39.24 -5.35
C GLU A 365 -36.67 38.50 -4.06
N ALA A 366 -36.54 37.17 -4.12
CA ALA A 366 -36.07 36.36 -2.99
C ALA A 366 -34.57 36.57 -2.71
N PHE A 367 -33.76 36.73 -3.78
CA PHE A 367 -32.32 36.99 -3.65
C PHE A 367 -32.02 38.40 -3.13
N ASN A 368 -32.81 39.41 -3.51
CA ASN A 368 -32.62 40.77 -3.00
C ASN A 368 -33.01 40.92 -1.52
N LYS A 369 -34.00 40.13 -1.03
CA LYS A 369 -34.33 40.07 0.40
C LYS A 369 -33.28 39.30 1.21
N LEU A 370 -32.67 38.27 0.62
CA LEU A 370 -31.59 37.51 1.26
C LEU A 370 -30.29 38.33 1.33
N SER A 371 -29.94 39.07 0.27
CA SER A 371 -28.75 39.92 0.27
C SER A 371 -28.88 41.11 1.21
N SER A 372 -30.07 41.73 1.30
CA SER A 372 -30.32 42.80 2.27
C SER A 372 -30.23 42.27 3.70
N TYR A 373 -30.85 41.13 4.02
CA TYR A 373 -30.82 40.52 5.35
C TYR A 373 -29.40 40.09 5.79
N VAL A 374 -28.60 39.56 4.87
CA VAL A 374 -27.19 39.20 5.14
C VAL A 374 -26.32 40.43 5.31
N SER A 375 -26.59 41.53 4.58
CA SER A 375 -25.86 42.79 4.77
C SER A 375 -26.19 43.49 6.08
N GLU A 376 -27.45 43.39 6.52
CA GLU A 376 -27.96 44.05 7.72
C GLU A 376 -27.56 43.30 9.00
N ASN A 377 -27.38 41.97 8.91
CA ASN A 377 -26.97 41.12 10.03
C ASN A 377 -25.51 40.67 9.97
N ARG A 378 -24.69 41.27 9.09
CA ARG A 378 -23.29 40.90 8.86
C ARG A 378 -22.47 40.85 10.16
N ASP A 379 -22.65 41.83 11.04
CA ASP A 379 -21.87 41.93 12.27
C ASP A 379 -22.31 40.88 13.32
N THR A 380 -23.59 40.52 13.35
CA THR A 380 -24.13 39.43 14.18
C THR A 380 -23.67 38.06 13.66
N ILE A 381 -23.66 37.87 12.34
CA ILE A 381 -23.21 36.65 11.66
C ILE A 381 -21.69 36.46 11.86
N LEU A 382 -20.90 37.53 11.78
CA LEU A 382 -19.45 37.50 12.06
C LEU A 382 -19.15 37.20 13.53
N LEU A 383 -20.01 37.64 14.45
CA LEU A 383 -19.86 37.42 15.90
C LEU A 383 -20.19 35.97 16.31
N TYR A 384 -21.22 35.36 15.71
CA TYR A 384 -21.71 34.02 16.11
C TYR A 384 -21.13 32.85 15.30
N LEU A 385 -20.71 33.06 14.05
CA LEU A 385 -20.21 31.96 13.21
C LEU A 385 -18.69 31.92 13.06
N GLY A 386 -17.97 32.91 13.58
CA GLY A 386 -16.53 33.05 13.37
C GLY A 386 -16.22 33.40 11.90
N GLY A 387 -15.29 34.31 11.68
CA GLY A 387 -14.98 34.86 10.35
C GLY A 387 -14.67 33.81 9.26
N GLY A 388 -14.31 32.58 9.62
CA GLY A 388 -14.07 31.48 8.67
C GLY A 388 -15.32 30.93 7.99
N VAL A 389 -16.45 30.79 8.71
CA VAL A 389 -17.67 30.16 8.17
C VAL A 389 -18.40 31.10 7.21
N ALA A 390 -18.42 32.40 7.51
CA ALA A 390 -18.98 33.41 6.60
C ALA A 390 -18.21 33.49 5.27
N VAL A 391 -16.88 33.38 5.31
CA VAL A 391 -16.04 33.34 4.10
C VAL A 391 -16.27 32.05 3.30
N ALA A 392 -16.45 30.90 3.97
CA ALA A 392 -16.74 29.63 3.31
C ALA A 392 -18.12 29.65 2.62
N VAL A 393 -19.16 30.19 3.25
CA VAL A 393 -20.49 30.33 2.64
C VAL A 393 -20.46 31.29 1.44
N ILE A 394 -19.78 32.43 1.55
CA ILE A 394 -19.60 33.38 0.43
C ILE A 394 -18.79 32.73 -0.71
N ALA A 395 -17.76 31.94 -0.40
CA ALA A 395 -16.96 31.23 -1.39
C ALA A 395 -17.76 30.14 -2.10
N VAL A 396 -18.58 29.37 -1.39
CA VAL A 396 -19.44 28.31 -1.96
C VAL A 396 -20.56 28.90 -2.82
N VAL A 397 -21.20 29.99 -2.37
CA VAL A 397 -22.23 30.71 -3.14
C VAL A 397 -21.61 31.39 -4.37
N GLY A 398 -20.44 32.01 -4.23
CA GLY A 398 -19.69 32.58 -5.34
C GLY A 398 -19.24 31.53 -6.36
N TYR A 399 -18.75 30.38 -5.90
CA TYR A 399 -18.34 29.25 -6.75
C TYR A 399 -19.53 28.62 -7.49
N LYS A 400 -20.67 28.38 -6.81
CA LYS A 400 -21.90 27.88 -7.45
C LYS A 400 -22.48 28.90 -8.43
N GLY A 401 -22.42 30.20 -8.12
CA GLY A 401 -22.80 31.29 -9.03
C GLY A 401 -21.95 31.35 -10.29
N LEU A 402 -20.62 31.26 -10.15
CA LEU A 402 -19.67 31.20 -11.27
C LEU A 402 -19.84 29.93 -12.12
N LYS A 403 -20.08 28.77 -11.51
CA LYS A 403 -20.32 27.50 -12.21
C LYS A 403 -21.66 27.52 -12.97
N GLY A 404 -22.68 28.16 -12.42
CA GLY A 404 -23.96 28.42 -13.10
C GLY A 404 -23.83 29.41 -14.26
N TYR A 405 -23.06 30.48 -14.08
CA TYR A 405 -22.75 31.46 -15.13
C TYR A 405 -21.96 30.82 -16.29
N MET A 406 -20.95 30.00 -16.00
CA MET A 406 -20.19 29.27 -17.02
C MET A 406 -21.02 28.20 -17.76
N ARG A 407 -21.99 27.55 -17.08
CA ARG A 407 -22.94 26.64 -17.75
C ARG A 407 -23.89 27.39 -18.70
N ARG A 408 -24.35 28.60 -18.35
CA ARG A 408 -25.18 29.41 -19.26
C ARG A 408 -24.40 29.90 -20.48
N ARG A 409 -23.14 30.32 -20.31
CA ARG A 409 -22.29 30.73 -21.43
C ARG A 409 -21.99 29.61 -22.44
N ARG A 410 -21.80 28.37 -21.97
CA ARG A 410 -21.65 27.20 -22.87
C ARG A 410 -22.90 26.88 -23.70
N PHE A 411 -24.08 27.30 -23.25
CA PHE A 411 -25.33 27.16 -24.03
C PHE A 411 -25.54 28.31 -25.01
N ASP A 412 -25.05 29.52 -24.70
CA ASP A 412 -25.12 30.67 -25.60
C ASP A 412 -24.06 30.64 -26.72
N GLU A 413 -22.97 29.89 -26.55
CA GLU A 413 -21.95 29.65 -27.60
C GLU A 413 -22.31 28.49 -28.55
N LEU A 414 -23.46 27.83 -28.35
CA LEU A 414 -24.03 26.77 -29.21
C LEU A 414 -25.27 27.23 -29.99
N LYS A 415 -25.49 28.54 -30.11
CA LYS A 415 -26.39 29.19 -31.08
C LYS A 415 -25.58 30.08 -32.01
#